data_AF-A0A2N2JEL7-F1
#
_entry.id   AF-A0A2N2JEL7-F1
#
_cell.length_a   1.000
_cell.length_b   1.000
_cell.length_c   1.000
_cell.angle_alpha   90.00
_cell.angle_beta   90.00
_cell.angle_gamma   90.00
#
_symmetry.space_group_name_H-M   'P 1'
#
loop_
_entity.id
_entity.type
_entity.pdbx_description
1 polymer ?
#
loop_
_entity_poly.entity_id
_entity_poly.type
_entity_poly.pdbx_seq_one_letter_code
_entity_poly.pdbx_strand_id
1 'polypeptide(L)'
;MRPAAEPAAVALAGCREDAAAASARAERLQGQVQELERKVKALSKQADVTRTYDLSQEQLLEMAQHCELRWDLPSITLDEPMTITRSAVDELGLDGEQVRAVNAVLAKTNQRLLDALMGLYVEATGDPAPAGFAPDAMFAEIFDKTPRETVKAVFQRLSAERAGLAPLPADPAAGEPIERLLRLVTSAGDRLERELADQVGEDVARALRDEHRGWGEVSRSRVGCPGEPDE
;
A
#
# COMPACT_ATOMS: atom_id res chain seq x y z
N MET A 1 58.93 -57.92 30.08
CA MET A 1 58.69 -56.69 29.32
C MET A 1 57.35 -56.83 28.62
N ARG A 2 56.29 -56.27 29.22
CA ARG A 2 54.91 -56.38 28.73
C ARG A 2 54.52 -55.09 28.00
N PRO A 3 53.70 -55.18 26.94
CA PRO A 3 53.39 -54.07 26.06
C PRO A 3 52.22 -53.24 26.62
N ALA A 4 52.32 -51.92 26.55
CA ALA A 4 51.21 -51.01 26.78
C ALA A 4 50.77 -50.44 25.43
N ALA A 5 49.68 -50.97 24.88
CA ALA A 5 49.07 -50.49 23.66
C ALA A 5 47.57 -50.36 23.89
N GLU A 6 47.12 -49.23 24.46
CA GLU A 6 45.69 -48.94 24.58
C GLU A 6 45.31 -47.45 24.83
N PRO A 7 45.66 -46.49 23.92
CA PRO A 7 44.95 -45.20 23.89
C PRO A 7 44.17 -44.92 22.59
N ALA A 8 44.33 -45.70 21.52
CA ALA A 8 43.77 -45.37 20.21
C ALA A 8 42.25 -45.65 20.03
N ALA A 9 41.70 -46.63 20.77
CA ALA A 9 40.30 -47.03 20.61
C ALA A 9 39.29 -46.02 21.22
N VAL A 10 39.69 -45.32 22.29
CA VAL A 10 38.82 -44.36 23.00
C VAL A 10 38.63 -43.07 22.20
N ALA A 11 39.66 -42.61 21.47
CA ALA A 11 39.59 -41.41 20.64
C ALA A 11 38.64 -41.56 19.43
N LEU A 12 38.53 -42.76 18.85
CA LEU A 12 37.64 -43.05 17.72
C LEU A 12 36.15 -43.11 18.11
N ALA A 13 35.84 -43.45 19.36
CA ALA A 13 34.46 -43.48 19.86
C ALA A 13 33.91 -42.05 20.07
N GLY A 14 34.68 -41.17 20.72
CA GLY A 14 34.30 -39.76 20.89
C GLY A 14 34.07 -39.03 19.58
N CYS A 15 34.93 -39.26 18.57
CA CYS A 15 34.75 -38.66 17.23
C CYS A 15 33.45 -39.11 16.54
N ARG A 16 32.95 -40.32 16.81
CA ARG A 16 31.69 -40.82 16.21
C ARG A 16 30.47 -40.22 16.89
N GLU A 17 30.50 -40.07 18.20
CA GLU A 17 29.43 -39.41 18.96
C GLU A 17 29.32 -37.93 18.58
N ASP A 18 30.46 -37.24 18.47
CA ASP A 18 30.52 -35.84 18.02
C ASP A 18 30.03 -35.70 16.56
N ALA A 19 30.40 -36.62 15.67
CA ALA A 19 29.93 -36.62 14.28
C ALA A 19 28.41 -36.85 14.19
N ALA A 20 27.86 -37.77 14.99
CA ALA A 20 26.42 -38.01 15.05
C ALA A 20 25.66 -36.80 15.61
N ALA A 21 26.17 -36.18 16.68
CA ALA A 21 25.60 -34.96 17.25
C ALA A 21 25.65 -33.78 16.27
N ALA A 22 26.77 -33.63 15.55
CA ALA A 22 26.92 -32.63 14.50
C ALA A 22 25.94 -32.85 13.33
N SER A 23 25.78 -34.10 12.87
CA SER A 23 24.83 -34.46 11.81
C SER A 23 23.39 -34.16 12.21
N ALA A 24 22.97 -34.56 13.41
CA ALA A 24 21.63 -34.27 13.93
C ALA A 24 21.37 -32.77 14.10
N ARG A 25 22.40 -31.99 14.44
CA ARG A 25 22.31 -30.52 14.48
C ARG A 25 22.19 -29.94 13.07
N ALA A 26 22.94 -30.44 12.10
CA ALA A 26 22.88 -29.99 10.71
C ALA A 26 21.50 -30.22 10.09
N GLU A 27 20.92 -31.41 10.27
CA GLU A 27 19.57 -31.73 9.79
C GLU A 27 18.50 -30.82 10.42
N ARG A 28 18.61 -30.57 11.74
CA ARG A 28 17.71 -29.66 12.45
C ARG A 28 17.80 -28.24 11.91
N LEU A 29 19.02 -27.73 11.68
CA LEU A 29 19.23 -26.39 11.13
C LEU A 29 18.71 -26.29 9.69
N GLN A 30 18.94 -27.31 8.85
CA GLN A 30 18.39 -27.36 7.50
C GLN A 30 16.85 -27.32 7.51
N GLY A 31 16.22 -28.08 8.42
CA GLY A 31 14.76 -28.02 8.61
C GLY A 31 14.27 -26.62 9.01
N GLN A 32 14.98 -25.95 9.93
CA GLN A 32 14.66 -24.58 10.34
C GLN A 32 14.81 -23.57 9.21
N VAL A 33 15.88 -23.67 8.40
CA VAL A 33 16.09 -22.82 7.22
C VAL A 33 14.94 -22.98 6.23
N GLN A 34 14.56 -24.21 5.88
CA GLN A 34 13.45 -24.45 4.95
C GLN A 34 12.09 -23.97 5.48
N GLU A 35 11.86 -24.04 6.79
CA GLU A 35 10.66 -23.47 7.41
C GLU A 35 10.66 -21.94 7.33
N LEU A 36 11.79 -21.31 7.66
CA LEU A 36 11.94 -19.86 7.58
C LEU A 36 11.82 -19.34 6.15
N GLU A 37 12.42 -20.01 5.17
CA GLU A 37 12.28 -19.66 3.75
C GLU A 37 10.81 -19.69 3.30
N ARG A 38 10.05 -20.72 3.70
CA ARG A 38 8.61 -20.79 3.43
C ARG A 38 7.84 -19.66 4.10
N LYS A 39 8.17 -19.32 5.35
CA LYS A 39 7.56 -18.20 6.06
C LYS A 39 7.89 -16.85 5.40
N VAL A 40 9.14 -16.61 5.04
CA VAL A 40 9.58 -15.39 4.33
C VAL A 40 8.86 -15.27 2.99
N LYS A 41 8.75 -16.36 2.22
CA LYS A 41 8.01 -16.36 0.95
C LYS A 41 6.53 -16.04 1.15
N ALA A 42 5.89 -16.61 2.18
CA ALA A 42 4.49 -16.34 2.49
C ALA A 42 4.28 -14.89 2.93
N LEU A 43 5.14 -14.36 3.81
CA LEU A 43 5.09 -12.97 4.28
C LEU A 43 5.37 -11.97 3.15
N SER A 44 6.32 -12.28 2.27
CA SER A 44 6.60 -11.46 1.08
C SER A 44 5.39 -11.42 0.16
N LYS A 45 4.76 -12.56 -0.14
CA LYS A 45 3.51 -12.61 -0.92
C LYS A 45 2.39 -11.81 -0.25
N GLN A 46 2.26 -11.90 1.07
CA GLN A 46 1.24 -11.15 1.81
C GLN A 46 1.49 -9.63 1.74
N ALA A 47 2.72 -9.20 1.96
CA ALA A 47 3.11 -7.79 1.84
C ALA A 47 2.83 -7.23 0.44
N ASP A 48 3.05 -8.06 -0.57
CA ASP A 48 2.80 -7.72 -1.97
C ASP A 48 1.32 -7.53 -2.30
N VAL A 49 0.44 -8.31 -1.66
CA VAL A 49 -1.02 -8.20 -1.84
C VAL A 49 -1.60 -6.96 -1.14
N THR A 50 -0.94 -6.47 -0.09
CA THR A 50 -1.36 -5.26 0.65
C THR A 50 -0.74 -3.96 0.14
N ARG A 51 0.25 -4.05 -0.75
CA ARG A 51 0.93 -2.87 -1.29
C ARG A 51 -0.02 -2.07 -2.19
N THR A 52 -0.07 -0.76 -1.97
CA THR A 52 -0.94 0.19 -2.69
C THR A 52 -0.17 1.18 -3.57
N TYR A 53 1.15 1.30 -3.36
CA TYR A 53 2.06 2.21 -4.07
C TYR A 53 3.32 1.45 -4.52
N ASP A 54 4.13 2.04 -5.41
CA ASP A 54 5.29 1.37 -6.04
C ASP A 54 4.98 -0.01 -6.64
N LEU A 55 3.78 -0.11 -7.23
CA LEU A 55 3.36 -1.32 -7.93
C LEU A 55 4.18 -1.45 -9.22
N SER A 56 4.85 -2.58 -9.37
CA SER A 56 5.59 -2.88 -10.59
C SER A 56 4.64 -3.04 -11.79
N GLN A 57 5.18 -2.90 -12.99
CA GLN A 57 4.41 -3.09 -14.22
C GLN A 57 3.74 -4.48 -14.29
N GLU A 58 4.41 -5.53 -13.82
CA GLU A 58 3.83 -6.88 -13.75
C GLU A 58 2.61 -6.93 -12.83
N GLN A 59 2.70 -6.31 -11.65
CA GLN A 59 1.58 -6.22 -10.71
C GLN A 59 0.41 -5.39 -11.26
N LEU A 60 0.70 -4.29 -11.96
CA LEU A 60 -0.33 -3.47 -12.61
C LEU A 60 -1.04 -4.27 -13.71
N LEU A 61 -0.31 -5.07 -14.50
CA LEU A 61 -0.89 -5.97 -15.50
C LEU A 61 -1.75 -7.07 -14.87
N GLU A 62 -1.32 -7.67 -13.76
CA GLU A 62 -2.13 -8.64 -12.99
C GLU A 62 -3.40 -7.98 -12.45
N MET A 63 -3.29 -6.79 -11.85
CA MET A 63 -4.43 -6.04 -11.34
C MET A 63 -5.45 -5.71 -12.44
N ALA A 64 -5.00 -5.34 -13.65
CA ALA A 64 -5.88 -5.09 -14.79
C ALA A 64 -6.67 -6.34 -15.25
N GLN A 65 -6.09 -7.53 -15.12
CA GLN A 65 -6.81 -8.79 -15.40
C GLN A 65 -7.96 -9.06 -14.42
N HIS A 66 -7.86 -8.48 -13.23
CA HIS A 66 -8.85 -8.60 -12.13
C HIS A 66 -9.62 -7.30 -11.88
N CYS A 67 -9.50 -6.30 -12.78
CA CYS A 67 -10.20 -5.02 -12.66
C CYS A 67 -9.96 -4.37 -11.30
N GLU A 68 -8.77 -4.59 -10.75
CA GLU A 68 -8.42 -4.26 -9.38
C GLU A 68 -7.81 -2.87 -9.33
N LEU A 69 -8.30 -2.07 -8.39
CA LEU A 69 -7.69 -0.80 -8.02
C LEU A 69 -7.16 -0.92 -6.60
N ARG A 70 -5.93 -0.43 -6.39
CA ARG A 70 -5.32 -0.24 -5.08
C ARG A 70 -4.84 1.19 -4.99
N TRP A 71 -5.01 1.78 -3.82
CA TRP A 71 -4.59 3.14 -3.57
C TRP A 71 -4.40 3.39 -2.09
N ASP A 72 -3.53 4.34 -1.80
CA ASP A 72 -3.42 5.00 -0.52
C ASP A 72 -3.74 6.48 -0.66
N LEU A 73 -4.36 7.04 0.36
CA LEU A 73 -4.65 8.46 0.45
C LEU A 73 -4.45 8.95 1.89
N PRO A 74 -4.09 10.23 2.08
CA PRO A 74 -4.19 10.83 3.41
C PRO A 74 -5.65 10.84 3.85
N SER A 75 -5.88 10.67 5.16
CA SER A 75 -7.22 10.80 5.71
C SER A 75 -7.86 12.13 5.35
N ILE A 76 -9.09 12.07 4.85
CA ILE A 76 -9.90 13.25 4.54
C ILE A 76 -10.75 13.55 5.77
N THR A 77 -10.48 14.68 6.42
CA THR A 77 -11.16 15.10 7.64
C THR A 77 -11.74 16.50 7.51
N LEU A 78 -12.85 16.75 8.20
CA LEU A 78 -13.52 18.06 8.20
C LEU A 78 -12.83 19.07 9.11
N ASP A 79 -12.39 18.63 10.29
CA ASP A 79 -12.00 19.52 11.37
C ASP A 79 -10.48 19.69 11.49
N GLU A 80 -9.75 18.57 11.52
CA GLU A 80 -8.31 18.57 11.78
C GLU A 80 -7.58 17.71 10.76
N PRO A 81 -6.81 18.30 9.82
CA PRO A 81 -6.01 17.54 8.89
C PRO A 81 -4.93 16.74 9.63
N MET A 82 -4.48 15.66 8.99
CA MET A 82 -3.35 14.88 9.49
C MET A 82 -2.13 15.79 9.73
N THR A 83 -1.41 15.53 10.81
CA THR A 83 -0.13 16.15 11.10
C THR A 83 0.94 15.08 11.26
N ILE A 84 2.18 15.44 10.97
CA ILE A 84 3.32 14.54 11.17
C ILE A 84 3.45 14.17 12.66
N THR A 85 3.67 12.89 12.93
CA THR A 85 3.81 12.39 14.30
C THR A 85 5.15 12.82 14.91
N ARG A 86 5.22 12.90 16.24
CA ARG A 86 6.51 13.15 16.91
C ARG A 86 7.54 12.06 16.64
N SER A 87 7.11 10.79 16.51
CA SER A 87 8.02 9.68 16.17
C SER A 87 8.68 9.90 14.81
N ALA A 88 7.88 10.23 13.79
CA ALA A 88 8.35 10.54 12.45
C ALA A 88 9.36 11.71 12.44
N VAL A 89 9.09 12.77 13.22
CA VAL A 89 10.00 13.91 13.36
C VAL A 89 11.34 13.49 13.95
N ASP A 90 11.32 12.73 15.04
CA ASP A 90 12.53 12.29 15.75
C ASP A 90 13.32 11.27 14.91
N GLU A 91 12.65 10.33 14.23
CA GLU A 91 13.26 9.28 13.40
C GLU A 91 13.89 9.82 12.12
N LEU A 92 13.25 10.80 11.48
CA LEU A 92 13.73 11.41 10.23
C LEU A 92 14.65 12.62 10.48
N GLY A 93 14.82 13.03 11.74
CA GLY A 93 15.67 14.16 12.11
C GLY A 93 15.19 15.49 11.53
N LEU A 94 13.88 15.68 11.43
CA LEU A 94 13.30 16.88 10.81
C LEU A 94 13.45 18.09 11.73
N ASP A 95 13.87 19.21 11.16
CA ASP A 95 13.89 20.47 11.89
C ASP A 95 12.50 21.14 11.94
N GLY A 96 12.39 22.22 12.71
CA GLY A 96 11.12 22.91 12.88
C GLY A 96 10.58 23.57 11.61
N GLU A 97 11.41 23.87 10.62
CA GLU A 97 10.96 24.40 9.33
C GLU A 97 10.38 23.29 8.45
N GLN A 98 11.07 22.16 8.37
CA GLN A 98 10.58 20.97 7.66
C GLN A 98 9.26 20.48 8.24
N VAL A 99 9.12 20.41 9.57
CA VAL A 99 7.87 20.03 10.23
C VAL A 99 6.72 20.96 9.84
N ARG A 100 6.96 22.28 9.80
CA ARG A 100 5.93 23.24 9.35
C ARG A 100 5.58 23.05 7.88
N ALA A 101 6.58 22.80 7.02
CA ALA A 101 6.37 22.57 5.59
C ALA A 101 5.53 21.30 5.33
N VAL A 102 5.87 20.17 5.97
CA VAL A 102 5.10 18.91 5.86
C VAL A 102 3.66 19.12 6.29
N ASN A 103 3.43 19.70 7.47
CA ASN A 103 2.07 19.93 7.98
C ASN A 103 1.26 20.89 7.08
N ALA A 104 1.90 21.89 6.49
CA ALA A 104 1.24 22.78 5.54
C ALA A 104 0.80 22.04 4.25
N VAL A 105 1.64 21.14 3.73
CA VAL A 105 1.30 20.31 2.56
C VAL A 105 0.16 19.33 2.88
N LEU A 106 0.19 18.70 4.06
CA LEU A 106 -0.89 17.80 4.51
C LEU A 106 -2.22 18.56 4.63
N ALA A 107 -2.23 19.72 5.29
CA ALA A 107 -3.42 20.55 5.42
C ALA A 107 -3.98 21.01 4.07
N LYS A 108 -3.10 21.49 3.17
CA LYS A 108 -3.49 21.90 1.81
C LYS A 108 -4.05 20.72 1.00
N THR A 109 -3.46 19.54 1.14
CA THR A 109 -3.92 18.34 0.47
C THR A 109 -5.29 17.90 0.97
N ASN A 110 -5.49 17.88 2.30
CA ASN A 110 -6.78 17.58 2.91
C ASN A 110 -7.88 18.51 2.37
N GLN A 111 -7.66 19.83 2.40
CA GLN A 111 -8.63 20.80 1.90
C GLN A 111 -8.97 20.55 0.42
N ARG A 112 -7.96 20.34 -0.43
CA ARG A 112 -8.16 20.07 -1.85
C ARG A 112 -8.97 18.80 -2.10
N LEU A 113 -8.67 17.72 -1.37
CA LEU A 113 -9.39 16.45 -1.49
C LEU A 113 -10.84 16.61 -1.03
N LEU A 114 -11.06 17.30 0.08
CA LEU A 114 -12.39 17.59 0.60
C LEU A 114 -13.22 18.44 -0.38
N ASP A 115 -12.66 19.53 -0.89
CA ASP A 115 -13.34 20.40 -1.87
C ASP A 115 -13.73 19.62 -3.14
N ALA A 116 -12.82 18.78 -3.64
CA ALA A 116 -13.06 17.94 -4.81
C ALA A 116 -14.15 16.89 -4.53
N LEU A 117 -14.11 16.23 -3.37
CA LEU A 117 -15.11 15.24 -2.96
C LEU A 117 -16.50 15.88 -2.82
N MET A 118 -16.59 17.05 -2.18
CA MET A 118 -17.85 17.79 -2.04
C MET A 118 -18.42 18.20 -3.40
N GLY A 119 -17.57 18.66 -4.33
CA GLY A 119 -17.99 18.98 -5.70
C GLY A 119 -18.55 17.75 -6.42
N LEU A 120 -17.83 16.63 -6.37
CA LEU A 120 -18.25 15.37 -6.97
C LEU A 120 -19.54 14.80 -6.35
N TYR A 121 -19.71 14.96 -5.04
CA TYR A 121 -20.93 14.60 -4.34
C TYR A 121 -22.13 15.35 -4.90
N VAL A 122 -22.06 16.69 -4.95
CA VAL A 122 -23.16 17.53 -5.47
C VAL A 122 -23.47 17.18 -6.92
N GLU A 123 -22.47 16.94 -7.75
CA GLU A 123 -22.66 16.53 -9.13
C GLU A 123 -23.33 15.15 -9.27
N ALA A 124 -22.99 14.19 -8.41
CA ALA A 124 -23.51 12.82 -8.46
C ALA A 124 -24.92 12.68 -7.87
N THR A 125 -25.22 13.41 -6.80
CA THR A 125 -26.49 13.28 -6.06
C THR A 125 -27.51 14.34 -6.45
N GLY A 126 -27.05 15.51 -6.92
CA GLY A 126 -27.89 16.70 -7.10
C GLY A 126 -28.21 17.42 -5.79
N ASP A 127 -27.74 16.92 -4.65
CA ASP A 127 -28.00 17.46 -3.33
C ASP A 127 -26.80 18.30 -2.85
N PRO A 128 -27.04 19.45 -2.18
CA PRO A 128 -25.95 20.18 -1.55
C PRO A 128 -25.30 19.32 -0.47
N ALA A 129 -23.96 19.32 -0.40
CA ALA A 129 -23.23 18.63 0.67
C ALA A 129 -23.69 19.16 2.05
N PRO A 130 -24.24 18.31 2.93
CA PRO A 130 -24.68 18.74 4.25
C PRO A 130 -23.50 19.25 5.08
N ALA A 131 -23.71 20.28 5.89
CA ALA A 131 -22.69 20.75 6.82
C ALA A 131 -22.35 19.62 7.82
N GLY A 132 -21.05 19.31 7.98
CA GLY A 132 -20.60 18.26 8.88
C GLY A 132 -20.74 16.83 8.35
N PHE A 133 -21.03 16.65 7.05
CA PHE A 133 -21.18 15.33 6.46
C PHE A 133 -19.82 14.64 6.28
N ALA A 134 -19.68 13.42 6.82
CA ALA A 134 -18.42 12.70 6.84
C ALA A 134 -17.98 12.33 5.40
N PRO A 135 -16.68 12.50 5.04
CA PRO A 135 -16.16 12.12 3.72
C PRO A 135 -16.51 10.68 3.29
N ASP A 136 -16.40 9.70 4.19
CA ASP A 136 -16.78 8.30 3.91
C ASP A 136 -18.25 8.15 3.51
N ALA A 137 -19.14 8.94 4.10
CA ALA A 137 -20.56 8.93 3.73
C ALA A 137 -20.77 9.51 2.33
N MET A 138 -20.00 10.53 1.94
CA MET A 138 -20.03 11.07 0.58
C MET A 138 -19.53 10.03 -0.43
N PHE A 139 -18.43 9.31 -0.13
CA PHE A 139 -17.96 8.20 -0.96
C PHE A 139 -19.07 7.17 -1.15
N ALA A 140 -19.60 6.64 -0.04
CA ALA A 140 -20.63 5.61 -0.06
C ALA A 140 -21.86 6.04 -0.88
N GLU A 141 -22.34 7.27 -0.69
CA GLU A 141 -23.51 7.75 -1.42
C GLU A 141 -23.25 7.94 -2.92
N ILE A 142 -22.07 8.43 -3.34
CA ILE A 142 -21.72 8.51 -4.77
C ILE A 142 -21.74 7.10 -5.40
N PHE A 143 -21.18 6.10 -4.70
CA PHE A 143 -21.22 4.71 -5.18
C PHE A 143 -22.65 4.16 -5.26
N ASP A 144 -23.47 4.36 -4.22
CA ASP A 144 -24.85 3.87 -4.14
C ASP A 144 -25.76 4.48 -5.22
N LYS A 145 -25.53 5.74 -5.59
CA LYS A 145 -26.29 6.43 -6.64
C LYS A 145 -25.81 6.11 -8.05
N THR A 146 -24.61 5.55 -8.19
CA THR A 146 -24.04 5.20 -9.49
C THR A 146 -24.57 3.83 -9.95
N PRO A 147 -25.08 3.68 -11.19
CA PRO A 147 -25.44 2.37 -11.71
C PRO A 147 -24.26 1.39 -11.63
N ARG A 148 -24.49 0.17 -11.14
CA ARG A 148 -23.43 -0.84 -10.94
C ARG A 148 -22.60 -1.08 -12.20
N GLU A 149 -23.24 -1.18 -13.36
CA GLU A 149 -22.55 -1.38 -14.64
C GLU A 149 -21.60 -0.22 -14.99
N THR A 150 -21.95 1.02 -14.58
CA THR A 150 -21.05 2.17 -14.72
C THR A 150 -19.83 2.01 -13.81
N VAL A 151 -20.02 1.60 -12.54
CA VAL A 151 -18.90 1.35 -11.62
C VAL A 151 -17.96 0.27 -12.18
N LYS A 152 -18.52 -0.86 -12.66
CA LYS A 152 -17.77 -1.95 -13.31
C LYS A 152 -16.94 -1.44 -14.50
N ALA A 153 -17.57 -0.69 -15.41
CA ALA A 153 -16.89 -0.15 -16.58
C ALA A 153 -15.76 0.84 -16.22
N VAL A 154 -15.94 1.62 -15.16
CA VAL A 154 -14.92 2.55 -14.66
C VAL A 154 -13.74 1.80 -14.05
N PHE A 155 -13.97 0.78 -13.22
CA PHE A 155 -12.88 -0.05 -12.67
C PHE A 155 -12.08 -0.76 -13.76
N GLN A 156 -12.76 -1.34 -14.75
CA GLN A 156 -12.12 -1.93 -15.93
C GLN A 156 -11.24 -0.92 -16.67
N ARG A 157 -11.78 0.29 -16.95
CA ARG A 157 -11.04 1.34 -17.64
C ARG A 157 -9.82 1.81 -16.85
N LEU A 158 -10.00 2.18 -15.58
CA LEU A 158 -8.92 2.74 -14.76
C LEU A 158 -7.80 1.73 -14.48
N SER A 159 -8.14 0.45 -14.24
CA SER A 159 -7.12 -0.58 -14.05
C SER A 159 -6.32 -0.83 -15.33
N ALA A 160 -6.97 -0.86 -16.51
CA ALA A 160 -6.29 -0.97 -17.80
C ALA A 160 -5.39 0.24 -18.10
N GLU A 161 -5.84 1.46 -17.80
CA GLU A 161 -5.04 2.68 -17.95
C GLU A 161 -3.79 2.66 -17.07
N ARG A 162 -3.93 2.29 -15.79
CA ARG A 162 -2.80 2.18 -14.85
C ARG A 162 -1.79 1.12 -15.30
N ALA A 163 -2.25 0.07 -15.96
CA ALA A 163 -1.38 -0.96 -16.55
C ALA A 163 -0.79 -0.56 -17.92
N GLY A 164 -1.10 0.63 -18.45
CA GLY A 164 -0.65 1.06 -19.78
C GLY A 164 -1.30 0.29 -20.94
N LEU A 165 -2.41 -0.41 -20.69
CA LEU A 165 -3.17 -1.16 -21.70
C LEU A 165 -4.22 -0.29 -22.40
N ALA A 166 -4.57 0.86 -21.81
CA ALA A 166 -5.46 1.86 -22.38
C ALA A 166 -4.82 3.25 -22.27
N PRO A 167 -5.07 4.17 -23.23
CA PRO A 167 -4.57 5.52 -23.13
C PRO A 167 -5.28 6.29 -22.01
N LEU A 168 -4.55 7.19 -21.35
CA LEU A 168 -5.14 8.16 -20.43
C LEU A 168 -6.08 9.11 -21.21
N PRO A 169 -7.18 9.58 -20.59
CA PRO A 169 -8.04 10.57 -21.23
C PRO A 169 -7.28 11.88 -21.45
N ALA A 170 -7.59 12.57 -22.55
CA ALA A 170 -6.97 13.86 -22.87
C ALA A 170 -7.35 14.94 -21.85
N ASP A 171 -8.57 14.87 -21.31
CA ASP A 171 -9.04 15.71 -20.23
C ASP A 171 -9.37 14.84 -19.00
N PRO A 172 -8.58 14.91 -17.92
CA PRO A 172 -8.85 14.18 -16.68
C PRO A 172 -10.15 14.60 -15.97
N ALA A 173 -10.69 15.78 -16.30
CA ALA A 173 -11.97 16.26 -15.79
C ALA A 173 -13.15 15.84 -16.66
N ALA A 174 -12.90 15.20 -17.81
CA ALA A 174 -13.95 14.58 -18.60
C ALA A 174 -14.31 13.21 -18.01
N GLY A 175 -15.58 12.98 -17.74
CA GLY A 175 -16.09 11.70 -17.26
C GLY A 175 -17.20 11.85 -16.23
N GLU A 176 -17.83 10.71 -15.92
CA GLU A 176 -18.85 10.60 -14.88
C GLU A 176 -18.25 10.95 -13.50
N PRO A 177 -19.05 11.46 -12.55
CA PRO A 177 -18.56 11.78 -11.20
C PRO A 177 -17.81 10.63 -10.52
N ILE A 178 -18.28 9.39 -10.66
CA ILE A 178 -17.63 8.20 -10.08
C ILE A 178 -16.22 7.96 -10.66
N GLU A 179 -15.99 8.28 -11.93
CA GLU A 179 -14.69 8.11 -12.57
C GLU A 179 -13.70 9.16 -12.05
N ARG A 180 -14.14 10.41 -11.98
CA ARG A 180 -13.33 11.50 -11.42
C ARG A 180 -13.01 11.26 -9.94
N LEU A 181 -13.95 10.71 -9.18
CA LEU A 181 -13.74 10.28 -7.80
C LEU A 181 -12.65 9.21 -7.69
N LEU A 182 -12.76 8.15 -8.48
CA LEU A 182 -11.78 7.06 -8.46
C LEU A 182 -10.40 7.52 -8.95
N ARG A 183 -10.33 8.41 -9.94
CA ARG A 183 -9.05 9.05 -10.34
C ARG A 183 -8.47 9.92 -9.23
N LEU A 184 -9.30 10.68 -8.51
CA LEU A 184 -8.89 11.50 -7.38
C LEU A 184 -8.21 10.65 -6.32
N VAL A 185 -8.88 9.59 -5.83
CA VAL A 185 -8.33 8.77 -4.73
C VAL A 185 -7.18 7.89 -5.17
N THR A 186 -7.19 7.34 -6.40
CA THR A 186 -6.11 6.47 -6.89
C THR A 186 -4.82 7.20 -7.25
N SER A 187 -4.85 8.53 -7.32
CA SER A 187 -3.68 9.38 -7.55
C SER A 187 -3.30 10.27 -6.37
N ALA A 188 -4.11 10.28 -5.30
CA ALA A 188 -3.93 11.16 -4.15
C ALA A 188 -2.58 10.90 -3.45
N GLY A 189 -2.25 9.64 -3.18
CA GLY A 189 -1.01 9.29 -2.51
C GLY A 189 0.26 9.67 -3.28
N ASP A 190 0.31 9.37 -4.58
CA ASP A 190 1.46 9.73 -5.43
C ASP A 190 1.60 11.25 -5.59
N ARG A 191 0.46 11.97 -5.61
CA ARG A 191 0.47 13.42 -5.67
C ARG A 191 0.97 14.05 -4.38
N LEU A 192 0.51 13.57 -3.23
CA LEU A 192 0.97 14.04 -1.92
C LEU A 192 2.48 13.81 -1.78
N GLU A 193 2.97 12.63 -2.16
CA GLU A 193 4.41 12.34 -2.10
C GLU A 193 5.23 13.32 -2.93
N ARG A 194 4.82 13.61 -4.19
CA ARG A 194 5.49 14.61 -5.02
C ARG A 194 5.47 16.00 -4.40
N GLU A 195 4.32 16.42 -3.87
CA GLU A 195 4.17 17.73 -3.23
C GLU A 195 5.03 17.86 -1.96
N LEU A 196 5.21 16.78 -1.20
CA LEU A 196 6.16 16.73 -0.09
C LEU A 196 7.60 16.74 -0.58
N ALA A 197 7.93 15.97 -1.63
CA ALA A 197 9.27 15.93 -2.20
C ALA A 197 9.74 17.32 -2.65
N ASP A 198 8.84 18.10 -3.26
CA ASP A 198 9.10 19.49 -3.66
C ASP A 198 9.42 20.42 -2.47
N GLN A 199 8.98 20.09 -1.25
CA GLN A 199 9.16 20.93 -0.06
C GLN A 199 10.30 20.45 0.87
N VAL A 200 10.46 19.14 1.04
CA VAL A 200 11.39 18.56 2.03
C VAL A 200 12.36 17.54 1.44
N GLY A 201 12.30 17.29 0.13
CA GLY A 201 13.15 16.34 -0.59
C GLY A 201 12.51 14.96 -0.76
N GLU A 202 12.89 14.27 -1.85
CA GLU A 202 12.36 12.96 -2.23
C GLU A 202 12.57 11.90 -1.14
N ASP A 203 13.75 11.84 -0.52
CA ASP A 203 14.07 10.85 0.52
C ASP A 203 13.15 10.97 1.74
N VAL A 204 12.88 12.21 2.19
CA VAL A 204 11.99 12.47 3.33
C VAL A 204 10.55 12.14 2.97
N ALA A 205 10.08 12.56 1.79
CA ALA A 205 8.73 12.27 1.34
C ALA A 205 8.48 10.75 1.22
N ARG A 206 9.46 10.03 0.69
CA ARG A 206 9.45 8.57 0.59
C ARG A 206 9.40 7.92 1.97
N ALA A 207 10.29 8.32 2.88
CA ALA A 207 10.35 7.75 4.22
C ALA A 207 9.04 7.96 5.01
N LEU A 208 8.40 9.13 4.86
CA LEU A 208 7.09 9.40 5.45
C LEU A 208 6.00 8.48 4.91
N ARG A 209 5.99 8.18 3.60
CA ARG A 209 5.02 7.24 3.01
C ARG A 209 5.28 5.81 3.48
N ASP A 210 6.54 5.42 3.63
CA ASP A 210 6.95 4.08 4.02
C ASP A 210 6.66 3.77 5.50
N GLU A 211 6.71 4.76 6.39
CA GLU A 211 6.43 4.61 7.83
C GLU A 211 5.09 3.91 8.10
N HIS A 212 4.07 4.25 7.32
CA HIS A 212 2.71 3.70 7.46
C HIS A 212 2.32 2.76 6.31
N ARG A 213 3.25 2.41 5.42
CA ARG A 213 2.98 1.65 4.18
C ARG A 213 1.88 2.30 3.34
N GLY A 214 1.97 3.62 3.18
CA GLY A 214 0.98 4.48 2.53
C GLY A 214 0.64 5.68 3.42
N TRP A 215 -0.36 6.47 3.03
CA TRP A 215 -0.77 7.69 3.74
C TRP A 215 -1.86 7.50 4.82
N GLY A 216 -1.83 6.39 5.54
CA GLY A 216 -2.78 6.10 6.63
C GLY A 216 -4.04 5.37 6.17
N GLU A 217 -4.72 5.83 5.13
CA GLU A 217 -5.84 5.11 4.52
C GLU A 217 -5.36 4.31 3.31
N VAL A 218 -5.49 2.99 3.38
CA VAL A 218 -5.18 2.07 2.28
C VAL A 218 -6.46 1.37 1.86
N SER A 219 -6.65 1.25 0.56
CA SER A 219 -7.85 0.67 -0.02
C SER A 219 -7.51 -0.23 -1.19
N ARG A 220 -8.34 -1.26 -1.33
CA ARG A 220 -8.30 -2.24 -2.40
C ARG A 220 -9.73 -2.59 -2.76
N SER A 221 -10.05 -2.53 -4.04
CA SER A 221 -11.36 -2.94 -4.53
C SER A 221 -11.25 -3.62 -5.89
N ARG A 222 -12.13 -4.60 -6.09
CA ARG A 222 -12.28 -5.39 -7.32
C ARG A 222 -13.75 -5.31 -7.68
N VAL A 223 -14.06 -4.67 -8.80
CA VAL A 223 -15.45 -4.51 -9.23
C VAL A 223 -15.53 -4.79 -10.72
N GLY A 224 -16.41 -5.74 -11.08
CA GLY A 224 -16.87 -5.91 -12.45
C GLY A 224 -15.96 -6.67 -13.38
N CYS A 225 -15.05 -7.50 -12.89
CA CYS A 225 -14.23 -8.29 -13.79
C CYS A 225 -14.97 -9.49 -14.40
N PRO A 226 -14.80 -9.78 -15.70
CA PRO A 226 -15.50 -10.87 -16.35
C PRO A 226 -15.22 -12.21 -15.65
N GLY A 227 -16.27 -12.87 -15.17
CA GLY A 227 -16.18 -14.20 -14.56
C GLY A 227 -16.01 -14.24 -13.04
N GLU A 228 -15.92 -13.09 -12.37
CA GLU A 228 -16.06 -13.02 -10.91
C GLU A 228 -17.56 -12.85 -10.55
N PRO A 229 -18.08 -13.58 -9.55
CA PRO A 229 -19.43 -13.32 -9.05
C PRO A 229 -19.51 -11.90 -8.47
N ASP A 230 -20.67 -11.26 -8.61
CA ASP A 230 -20.95 -9.98 -7.95
C ASP A 230 -20.93 -10.21 -6.42
N GLU A 231 -19.80 -9.93 -5.77
CA GLU A 231 -19.68 -9.84 -4.31
C GLU A 231 -20.27 -8.53 -3.76
#